data_AF-A0A2T3ZV17-F1
#
_entry.id   AF-A0A2T3ZV17-F1
#
_cell.length_a   1.000
_cell.length_b   1.000
_cell.length_c   1.000
_cell.angle_alpha   90.00
_cell.angle_beta   90.00
_cell.angle_gamma   90.00
#
_symmetry.space_group_name_H-M   'P 1'
#
loop_
_entity.id
_entity.type
_entity.pdbx_description
1 polymer ?
#
loop_
_entity_poly.entity_id
_entity_poly.type
_entity_poly.pdbx_seq_one_letter_code
_entity_poly.pdbx_strand_id
1 'polypeptide(L)'
;MKASLMLGAIALFPTAISAKASPPAAIDEYCRQKGQFAQLVKGVWKCVQISDICSPSEDIATIHHDKDTGEWVCCLKGHELKNGECVSPEPECPLPTGFCKSPTCAQILRSAELETLLRQAFSECFPHDEIHLDSFIKYQINSLETGINLFEKIHQDKKDSLLVQGRQSPFSPSREWWNCPQDNSPCKWLALENNNAPKKLAPTGREKLILPNPNQSIPNYVYPFDMWVTKLAGGQFTLYINGEQIESHDSGLDFFIPAGTAADDVWYKSETGAMIHFYGSCSTYTPCLGRKVVPWTRGVSHKRLGQDGEIYIGQYDEDLVLTIADTETTSEQYTVFADGVKLGSTHGRLTLGDEKYKRSNIRMVDVGSGAAGALRSIANDGFWGSFKIPRGAKKITIVDDSSDFDFAFEYRLDTACSC
;
A
#
# COMPACT_ATOMS: atom_id res chain seq x y z
N MET A 1 36.99 -51.48 -86.13
CA MET A 1 37.04 -51.68 -84.67
C MET A 1 36.62 -50.37 -84.02
N LYS A 2 35.42 -50.31 -83.44
CA LYS A 2 34.94 -49.17 -82.65
C LYS A 2 34.46 -49.75 -81.33
N ALA A 3 35.17 -49.44 -80.25
CA ALA A 3 34.84 -49.88 -78.90
C ALA A 3 34.06 -48.77 -78.19
N SER A 4 32.92 -49.15 -77.62
CA SER A 4 32.21 -48.42 -76.56
C SER A 4 33.04 -48.38 -75.29
N LEU A 5 32.94 -47.33 -74.47
CA LEU A 5 32.83 -47.47 -73.01
C LEU A 5 32.37 -46.17 -72.32
N MET A 6 31.27 -46.33 -71.56
CA MET A 6 30.89 -45.77 -70.25
C MET A 6 30.78 -44.26 -69.98
N LEU A 7 29.54 -43.89 -69.65
CA LEU A 7 29.05 -43.01 -68.59
C LEU A 7 30.07 -42.37 -67.63
N GLY A 8 29.86 -41.06 -67.41
CA GLY A 8 30.30 -40.33 -66.22
C GLY A 8 29.46 -39.06 -66.04
N ALA A 9 28.30 -39.19 -65.39
CA ALA A 9 27.54 -38.04 -64.90
C ALA A 9 28.23 -37.50 -63.64
N ILE A 10 28.98 -36.42 -63.77
CA ILE A 10 29.49 -35.66 -62.62
C ILE A 10 28.41 -34.64 -62.26
N ALA A 11 27.70 -34.92 -61.17
CA ALA A 11 26.82 -33.97 -60.51
C ALA A 11 27.65 -32.77 -60.03
N LEU A 12 27.36 -31.59 -60.58
CA LEU A 12 27.80 -30.30 -60.06
C LEU A 12 27.15 -30.09 -58.69
N PHE A 13 27.83 -30.49 -57.62
CA PHE A 13 27.52 -29.98 -56.29
C PHE A 13 28.01 -28.52 -56.22
N PRO A 14 27.16 -27.54 -55.91
CA PRO A 14 27.63 -26.21 -55.57
C PRO A 14 28.44 -26.33 -54.27
N THR A 15 29.75 -26.14 -54.36
CA THR A 15 30.61 -25.85 -53.22
C THR A 15 30.22 -24.46 -52.72
N ALA A 16 29.17 -24.41 -51.91
CA ALA A 16 28.97 -23.32 -50.98
C ALA A 16 30.17 -23.34 -50.03
N ILE A 17 31.15 -22.48 -50.33
CA ILE A 17 32.16 -22.07 -49.37
C ILE A 17 31.36 -21.37 -48.27
N SER A 18 30.95 -22.15 -47.26
CA SER A 18 30.32 -21.64 -46.05
C SER A 18 31.31 -20.66 -45.45
N ALA A 19 30.96 -19.37 -45.49
CA ALA A 19 31.70 -18.35 -44.78
C ALA A 19 31.90 -18.85 -43.35
N LYS A 20 33.14 -19.07 -42.92
CA LYS A 20 33.43 -19.40 -41.54
C LYS A 20 32.81 -18.28 -40.71
N ALA A 21 31.73 -18.60 -40.00
CA ALA A 21 31.09 -17.66 -39.09
C ALA A 21 32.21 -17.13 -38.18
N SER A 22 32.34 -15.81 -38.10
CA SER A 22 33.27 -15.18 -37.16
C SER A 22 32.56 -15.10 -35.81
N PRO A 23 33.24 -15.36 -34.69
CA PRO A 23 32.63 -15.24 -33.37
C PRO A 23 32.23 -13.78 -33.10
N PRO A 24 31.14 -13.54 -32.36
CA PRO A 24 30.83 -12.22 -31.79
C PRO A 24 32.03 -11.67 -31.01
N ALA A 25 32.27 -10.36 -31.09
CA ALA A 25 33.45 -9.72 -30.50
C ALA A 25 33.61 -10.01 -28.99
N ALA A 26 32.50 -9.95 -28.24
CA ALA A 26 32.47 -10.26 -26.81
C ALA A 26 32.89 -11.71 -26.51
N ILE A 27 32.50 -12.66 -27.36
CA ILE A 27 32.85 -14.08 -27.22
C ILE A 27 34.33 -14.30 -27.56
N ASP A 28 34.83 -13.66 -28.63
CA ASP A 28 36.24 -13.74 -29.01
C ASP A 28 37.14 -13.18 -27.90
N GLU A 29 36.76 -12.04 -27.33
CA GLU A 29 37.47 -11.41 -26.22
C GLU A 29 37.44 -12.25 -24.95
N TYR A 30 36.27 -12.76 -24.55
CA TYR A 30 36.12 -13.66 -23.40
C TYR A 30 37.03 -14.89 -23.53
N CYS A 31 36.96 -15.61 -24.66
CA CYS A 31 37.79 -16.80 -24.86
C CYS A 31 39.28 -16.45 -24.85
N ARG A 32 39.68 -15.32 -25.45
CA ARG A 32 41.08 -14.86 -25.46
C ARG A 32 41.59 -14.54 -24.06
N GLN A 33 40.79 -13.90 -23.21
CA GLN A 33 41.15 -13.65 -21.80
C GLN A 33 41.35 -14.97 -21.02
N LYS A 34 40.62 -16.02 -21.37
CA LYS A 34 40.79 -17.37 -20.81
C LYS A 34 41.91 -18.18 -21.48
N GLY A 35 42.68 -17.59 -22.40
CA GLY A 35 43.77 -18.27 -23.12
C GLY A 35 43.29 -19.28 -24.16
N GLN A 36 42.04 -19.17 -24.61
CA GLN A 36 41.38 -20.07 -25.54
C GLN A 36 40.91 -19.31 -26.80
N PHE A 37 40.43 -20.05 -27.81
CA PHE A 37 39.81 -19.47 -29.00
C PHE A 37 38.36 -19.94 -29.13
N ALA A 38 37.51 -19.10 -29.71
CA ALA A 38 36.10 -19.41 -29.91
C ALA A 38 35.91 -20.36 -31.11
N GLN A 39 35.09 -21.39 -30.94
CA GLN A 39 34.71 -22.34 -31.99
C GLN A 39 33.22 -22.63 -31.94
N LEU A 40 32.59 -22.71 -33.11
CA LEU A 40 31.19 -23.10 -33.24
C LEU A 40 31.06 -24.63 -33.16
N VAL A 41 30.43 -25.14 -32.10
CA VAL A 41 30.20 -26.57 -31.85
C VAL A 41 28.71 -26.82 -31.77
N LYS A 42 28.17 -27.64 -32.68
CA LYS A 42 26.72 -27.95 -32.77
C LYS A 42 25.82 -26.69 -32.81
N GLY A 43 26.29 -25.63 -33.49
CA GLY A 43 25.55 -24.37 -33.61
C GLY A 43 25.67 -23.42 -32.42
N VAL A 44 26.46 -23.75 -31.40
CA VAL A 44 26.70 -22.91 -30.22
C VAL A 44 28.19 -22.54 -30.14
N TRP A 45 28.48 -21.27 -29.87
CA TRP A 45 29.86 -20.82 -29.65
C TRP A 45 30.39 -21.34 -28.32
N LYS A 46 31.60 -21.89 -28.33
CA LYS A 46 32.31 -22.39 -27.15
C LYS A 46 33.76 -21.94 -27.17
N CYS A 47 34.40 -21.81 -26.02
CA CYS A 47 35.85 -21.72 -25.95
C CYS A 47 36.44 -23.14 -26.00
N VAL A 48 37.43 -23.38 -26.86
CA VAL A 48 37.94 -24.74 -27.11
C VAL A 48 38.65 -25.29 -25.88
N GLN A 49 38.29 -26.53 -25.49
CA GLN A 49 38.53 -27.25 -24.22
C GLN A 49 37.30 -27.44 -23.29
N ILE A 50 36.08 -27.34 -23.86
CA ILE A 50 34.80 -27.83 -23.31
C ILE A 50 34.14 -26.88 -22.29
N SER A 51 34.71 -25.70 -22.02
CA SER A 51 34.01 -24.70 -21.21
C SER A 51 32.82 -24.14 -21.98
N ASP A 52 31.61 -24.33 -21.44
CA ASP A 52 30.49 -23.52 -21.87
C ASP A 52 30.76 -22.06 -21.45
N ILE A 53 30.44 -21.12 -22.34
CA ILE A 53 30.67 -19.69 -22.11
C ILE A 53 29.70 -19.16 -21.05
N CYS A 54 28.48 -19.69 -21.06
CA CYS A 54 27.43 -19.39 -20.11
C CYS A 54 26.84 -20.69 -19.56
N SER A 55 26.21 -20.63 -18.40
CA SER A 55 25.48 -21.75 -17.79
C SER A 55 24.29 -22.20 -18.65
N PRO A 56 23.77 -23.43 -18.48
CA PRO A 56 22.60 -23.91 -19.23
C PRO A 56 21.33 -23.06 -19.07
N SER A 57 21.22 -22.31 -17.97
CA SER A 57 20.13 -21.38 -17.64
C SER A 57 20.31 -19.98 -18.23
N GLU A 58 21.45 -19.69 -18.85
CA GLU A 58 21.83 -18.37 -19.35
C GLU A 58 21.78 -18.30 -20.88
N ASP A 59 21.67 -17.08 -21.41
CA ASP A 59 21.64 -16.81 -22.83
C ASP A 59 22.96 -16.19 -23.31
N ILE A 60 23.67 -16.93 -24.15
CA ILE A 60 24.94 -16.50 -24.74
C ILE A 60 24.82 -15.24 -25.62
N ALA A 61 23.63 -14.93 -26.12
CA ALA A 61 23.40 -13.69 -26.87
C ALA A 61 23.54 -12.42 -26.00
N THR A 62 23.54 -12.59 -24.67
CA THR A 62 23.55 -11.50 -23.69
C THR A 62 24.88 -11.36 -22.93
N ILE A 63 25.94 -12.00 -23.42
CA ILE A 63 27.27 -11.90 -22.83
C ILE A 63 27.75 -10.43 -22.78
N HIS A 64 28.16 -9.98 -21.60
CA HIS A 64 28.65 -8.62 -21.38
C HIS A 64 29.60 -8.57 -20.19
N HIS A 65 30.23 -7.43 -20.01
CA HIS A 65 31.05 -7.14 -18.85
C HIS A 65 30.15 -6.54 -17.77
N ASP A 66 30.06 -7.23 -16.64
CA ASP A 66 29.36 -6.75 -15.46
C ASP A 66 30.06 -5.48 -14.94
N LYS A 67 29.29 -4.41 -14.71
CA LYS A 67 29.86 -3.11 -14.32
C LYS A 67 30.38 -3.10 -12.88
N ASP A 68 29.80 -3.93 -12.02
CA ASP A 68 30.05 -3.90 -10.58
C ASP A 68 31.24 -4.81 -10.20
N THR A 69 31.32 -5.98 -10.85
CA THR A 69 32.35 -6.99 -10.59
C THR A 69 33.49 -6.95 -11.60
N GLY A 70 33.24 -6.41 -12.78
CA GLY A 70 34.20 -6.42 -13.88
C GLY A 70 34.42 -7.79 -14.51
N GLU A 71 33.53 -8.76 -14.27
CA GLU A 71 33.61 -10.09 -14.86
C GLU A 71 32.72 -10.23 -16.09
N TRP A 72 33.03 -11.18 -16.97
CA TRP A 72 32.17 -11.54 -18.07
C TRP A 72 31.02 -12.42 -17.58
N VAL A 73 29.79 -11.96 -17.80
CA VAL A 73 28.57 -12.67 -17.38
C VAL A 73 27.57 -12.75 -18.52
N CYS A 74 26.66 -13.71 -18.43
CA CYS A 74 25.53 -13.86 -19.34
C CYS A 74 24.23 -13.68 -18.56
N CYS A 75 23.22 -13.05 -19.17
CA CYS A 75 21.91 -12.94 -18.56
C CYS A 75 21.19 -14.29 -18.54
N LEU A 76 20.30 -14.47 -17.58
CA LEU A 76 19.40 -15.62 -17.54
C LEU A 76 18.54 -15.65 -18.81
N LYS A 77 18.21 -16.85 -19.30
CA LYS A 77 17.33 -17.01 -20.46
C LYS A 77 16.03 -16.25 -20.25
N GLY A 78 15.64 -15.50 -21.27
CA GLY A 78 14.46 -14.64 -21.23
C GLY A 78 14.73 -13.24 -20.68
N HIS A 79 15.91 -12.92 -20.15
CA HIS A 79 16.30 -11.54 -19.84
C HIS A 79 16.94 -10.87 -21.06
N GLU A 80 16.78 -9.56 -21.19
CA GLU A 80 17.42 -8.76 -22.23
C GLU A 80 18.61 -7.98 -21.65
N LEU A 81 19.64 -7.77 -22.45
CA LEU A 81 20.75 -6.89 -22.08
C LEU A 81 20.37 -5.44 -22.45
N LYS A 82 20.17 -4.57 -21.46
CA LYS A 82 19.97 -3.12 -21.68
C LYS A 82 21.02 -2.33 -20.90
N ASN A 83 21.71 -1.43 -21.58
CA ASN A 83 22.73 -0.55 -20.99
C ASN A 83 23.82 -1.27 -20.17
N GLY A 84 24.17 -2.51 -20.55
CA GLY A 84 25.17 -3.31 -19.83
C GLY A 84 24.65 -3.99 -18.55
N GLU A 85 23.32 -4.10 -18.39
CA GLU A 85 22.66 -4.81 -17.28
C GLU A 85 21.60 -5.78 -17.81
N CYS A 86 21.41 -6.89 -17.10
CA CYS A 86 20.36 -7.86 -17.38
C CYS A 86 19.02 -7.36 -16.84
N VAL A 87 18.10 -7.05 -17.73
CA VAL A 87 16.73 -6.65 -17.39
C VAL A 87 15.75 -7.76 -17.74
N SER A 88 14.84 -8.06 -16.82
CA SER A 88 13.70 -8.92 -17.13
C SER A 88 12.78 -8.20 -18.10
N PRO A 89 12.32 -8.81 -19.21
CA PRO A 89 11.29 -8.23 -20.04
C PRO A 89 10.04 -8.01 -19.18
N GLU A 90 9.39 -6.86 -19.36
CA GLU A 90 8.09 -6.61 -18.72
C GLU A 90 7.14 -7.76 -19.09
N PRO A 91 6.48 -8.41 -18.11
CA PRO A 91 5.52 -9.43 -18.44
C PRO A 91 4.32 -8.78 -19.15
N GLU A 92 4.09 -9.15 -20.41
CA GLU A 92 2.73 -9.16 -20.94
C GLU A 92 1.95 -10.18 -20.09
N CYS A 93 1.28 -9.70 -19.05
CA CYS A 93 0.41 -10.56 -18.27
C CYS A 93 -0.68 -11.13 -19.18
N PRO A 94 -0.82 -12.46 -19.30
CA PRO A 94 -2.03 -13.02 -19.87
C PRO A 94 -3.21 -12.58 -19.02
N LEU A 95 -4.24 -12.04 -19.67
CA LEU A 95 -5.54 -11.77 -19.04
C LEU A 95 -5.97 -13.00 -18.22
N PRO A 96 -6.31 -12.86 -16.93
CA PRO A 96 -6.78 -13.99 -16.13
C PRO A 96 -8.04 -14.58 -16.74
N THR A 97 -7.91 -15.72 -17.43
CA THR A 97 -9.03 -16.58 -17.80
C THR A 97 -9.45 -17.35 -16.56
N GLY A 98 -10.26 -16.71 -15.70
CA GLY A 98 -10.74 -17.32 -14.47
C GLY A 98 -11.40 -16.32 -13.54
N PHE A 99 -12.56 -15.82 -13.93
CA PHE A 99 -13.41 -15.01 -13.05
C PHE A 99 -13.81 -15.84 -11.83
N CYS A 100 -13.37 -15.45 -10.63
CA CYS A 100 -14.11 -15.79 -9.42
C CYS A 100 -15.49 -15.16 -9.55
N LYS A 101 -16.53 -15.99 -9.62
CA LYS A 101 -17.90 -15.51 -9.56
C LYS A 101 -18.12 -14.91 -8.16
N SER A 102 -18.43 -13.61 -8.10
CA SER A 102 -19.08 -13.01 -6.92
C SER A 102 -20.43 -13.73 -6.70
N PRO A 103 -20.85 -14.14 -5.49
CA PRO A 103 -20.35 -13.84 -4.14
C PRO A 103 -19.77 -15.08 -3.42
N THR A 104 -18.86 -15.82 -4.06
CA THR A 104 -18.49 -17.17 -3.57
C THR A 104 -17.37 -17.18 -2.53
N CYS A 105 -16.41 -16.24 -2.56
CA CYS A 105 -15.20 -16.31 -1.71
C CYS A 105 -15.46 -16.00 -0.23
N ALA A 106 -16.20 -14.92 0.07
CA ALA A 106 -16.59 -14.60 1.45
C ALA A 106 -17.52 -15.68 2.06
N GLN A 107 -18.39 -16.28 1.24
CA GLN A 107 -19.23 -17.41 1.67
C GLN A 107 -18.42 -18.68 1.93
N ILE A 108 -17.46 -19.01 1.06
CA ILE A 108 -16.59 -20.17 1.22
C ILE A 108 -15.77 -20.06 2.51
N LEU A 109 -15.22 -18.88 2.80
CA LEU A 109 -14.46 -18.64 4.03
C LEU A 109 -15.23 -18.92 5.32
N ARG A 110 -16.51 -18.51 5.37
CA ARG A 110 -17.38 -18.81 6.51
C ARG A 110 -17.78 -20.28 6.60
N SER A 111 -17.70 -21.02 5.49
CA SER A 111 -18.03 -22.44 5.43
C SER A 111 -16.84 -23.38 5.61
N ALA A 112 -15.60 -22.88 5.51
CA ALA A 112 -14.39 -23.71 5.39
C ALA A 112 -13.74 -24.10 6.73
N GLU A 113 -14.42 -23.91 7.87
CA GLU A 113 -13.90 -24.24 9.22
C GLU A 113 -12.47 -23.71 9.48
N LEU A 114 -12.11 -22.57 8.86
CA LEU A 114 -10.77 -22.00 8.90
C LEU A 114 -10.32 -21.69 10.33
N GLU A 115 -11.25 -21.27 11.18
CA GLU A 115 -11.00 -21.08 12.60
C GLU A 115 -10.48 -22.37 13.25
N THR A 116 -11.14 -23.50 13.00
CA THR A 116 -10.75 -24.81 13.52
C THR A 116 -9.36 -25.22 13.04
N LEU A 117 -9.06 -24.99 11.76
CA LEU A 117 -7.75 -25.31 11.18
C LEU A 117 -6.63 -24.45 11.79
N LEU A 118 -6.86 -23.15 11.99
CA LEU A 118 -5.91 -22.26 12.64
C LEU A 118 -5.71 -22.65 14.12
N ARG A 119 -6.79 -23.00 14.82
CA ARG A 119 -6.74 -23.49 16.21
C ARG A 119 -5.88 -24.74 16.32
N GLN A 120 -6.09 -25.70 15.41
CA GLN A 120 -5.34 -26.94 15.42
C GLN A 120 -3.86 -26.71 15.09
N ALA A 121 -3.56 -25.86 14.12
CA ALA A 121 -2.19 -25.58 13.69
C ALA A 121 -1.36 -24.85 14.76
N PHE A 122 -1.99 -23.98 15.55
CA PHE A 122 -1.28 -23.12 16.52
C PHE A 122 -1.47 -23.55 17.98
N SER A 123 -2.26 -24.57 18.28
CA SER A 123 -2.50 -25.01 19.67
C SER A 123 -1.21 -25.38 20.42
N GLU A 124 -0.24 -25.99 19.74
CA GLU A 124 1.07 -26.35 20.31
C GLU A 124 1.97 -25.14 20.60
N CYS A 125 1.72 -23.99 19.95
CA CYS A 125 2.44 -22.74 20.18
C CYS A 125 1.91 -21.95 21.38
N PHE A 126 0.70 -22.29 21.87
CA PHE A 126 0.05 -21.66 23.02
C PHE A 126 -0.33 -22.70 24.09
N PRO A 127 0.62 -23.51 24.58
CA PRO A 127 0.33 -24.50 25.61
C PRO A 127 -0.01 -23.73 26.89
N HIS A 128 -1.30 -23.74 27.26
CA HIS A 128 -1.88 -23.07 28.43
C HIS A 128 -2.28 -21.59 28.27
N ASP A 129 -2.32 -21.05 27.05
CA ASP A 129 -2.77 -19.67 26.80
C ASP A 129 -3.85 -19.58 25.71
N GLU A 130 -5.02 -20.17 26.02
CA GLU A 130 -6.17 -20.19 25.10
C GLU A 130 -6.70 -18.79 24.77
N ILE A 131 -6.51 -17.81 25.68
CA ILE A 131 -6.99 -16.43 25.50
C ILE A 131 -6.18 -15.70 24.42
N HIS A 132 -4.85 -15.86 24.41
CA HIS A 132 -4.02 -15.28 23.36
C HIS A 132 -4.15 -16.04 22.04
N LEU A 133 -4.33 -17.36 22.07
CA LEU A 133 -4.67 -18.15 20.87
C LEU A 133 -5.99 -17.68 20.25
N ASP A 134 -7.04 -17.48 21.06
CA ASP A 134 -8.33 -16.93 20.63
C ASP A 134 -8.18 -15.56 19.98
N SER A 135 -7.42 -14.67 20.62
CA SER A 135 -7.22 -13.30 20.15
C SER A 135 -6.45 -13.29 18.83
N PHE A 136 -5.40 -14.11 18.71
CA PHE A 136 -4.61 -14.28 17.49
C PHE A 136 -5.47 -14.79 16.33
N ILE A 137 -6.25 -15.84 16.55
CA ILE A 137 -7.07 -16.45 15.49
C ILE A 137 -8.18 -15.50 15.04
N LYS A 138 -8.83 -14.84 15.99
CA LYS A 138 -9.85 -13.82 15.70
C LYS A 138 -9.27 -12.65 14.90
N TYR A 139 -8.04 -12.23 15.22
CA TYR A 139 -7.33 -11.19 14.49
C TYR A 139 -7.05 -11.58 13.04
N GLN A 140 -6.56 -12.80 12.80
CA GLN A 140 -6.25 -13.28 11.44
C GLN A 140 -7.50 -13.44 10.57
N ILE A 141 -8.58 -13.99 11.13
CA ILE A 141 -9.85 -14.16 10.42
C ILE A 141 -10.45 -12.80 10.04
N ASN A 142 -10.49 -11.85 10.97
CA ASN A 142 -11.00 -10.50 10.70
C ASN A 142 -10.17 -9.77 9.64
N SER A 143 -8.85 -9.92 9.68
CA SER A 143 -7.94 -9.31 8.70
C SER A 143 -8.18 -9.87 7.30
N LEU A 144 -8.35 -11.20 7.19
CA LEU A 144 -8.63 -11.88 5.92
C LEU A 144 -10.02 -11.53 5.36
N GLU A 145 -11.06 -11.53 6.21
CA GLU A 145 -12.42 -11.11 5.82
C GLU A 145 -12.43 -9.65 5.34
N THR A 146 -11.72 -8.76 6.03
CA THR A 146 -11.63 -7.34 5.67
C THR A 146 -10.92 -7.15 4.32
N GLY A 147 -9.81 -7.87 4.10
CA GLY A 147 -9.07 -7.82 2.83
C GLY A 147 -9.90 -8.28 1.62
N ILE A 148 -10.69 -9.34 1.78
CA ILE A 148 -11.51 -9.90 0.70
C ILE A 148 -12.71 -8.99 0.38
N ASN A 149 -13.40 -8.47 1.41
CA ASN A 149 -14.50 -7.53 1.22
C ASN A 149 -14.04 -6.25 0.50
N LEU A 150 -12.84 -5.77 0.82
CA LEU A 150 -12.23 -4.61 0.16
C LEU A 150 -11.94 -4.89 -1.32
N PHE A 151 -11.39 -6.07 -1.63
CA PHE A 151 -11.08 -6.47 -3.01
C PHE A 151 -12.34 -6.61 -3.87
N GLU A 152 -13.39 -7.21 -3.32
CA GLU A 152 -14.69 -7.36 -3.99
C GLU A 152 -15.34 -5.99 -4.27
N LYS A 153 -15.25 -5.04 -3.32
CA LYS A 153 -15.79 -3.68 -3.47
C LYS A 153 -15.04 -2.86 -4.53
N ILE A 154 -13.71 -2.88 -4.51
CA ILE A 154 -12.88 -2.21 -5.53
C ILE A 154 -13.23 -2.71 -6.94
N HIS A 155 -13.49 -4.01 -7.07
CA HIS A 155 -13.84 -4.59 -8.35
C HIS A 155 -15.26 -4.19 -8.80
N GLN A 156 -16.22 -4.09 -7.88
CA GLN A 156 -17.57 -3.65 -8.17
C GLN A 156 -17.59 -2.18 -8.65
N ASP A 157 -16.87 -1.30 -7.95
CA ASP A 157 -16.79 0.12 -8.28
C ASP A 157 -16.07 0.38 -9.63
N LYS A 158 -15.10 -0.47 -9.99
CA LYS A 158 -14.43 -0.44 -11.30
C LYS A 158 -15.37 -0.85 -12.45
N LYS A 159 -16.33 -1.75 -12.18
CA LYS A 159 -17.33 -2.20 -13.16
C LYS A 159 -18.38 -1.12 -13.42
N ASP A 160 -18.77 -0.39 -12.38
CA ASP A 160 -19.76 0.71 -12.49
C ASP A 160 -19.17 1.96 -13.15
N SER A 161 -17.86 2.21 -12.96
CA SER A 161 -17.15 3.34 -13.59
C SER A 161 -16.96 3.20 -15.11
N LEU A 162 -16.93 1.97 -15.64
CA LEU A 162 -16.76 1.69 -17.08
C LEU A 162 -18.05 1.90 -17.90
N LEU A 163 -19.19 2.13 -17.26
CA LEU A 163 -20.48 2.34 -17.94
C LEU A 163 -20.79 3.82 -18.23
N VAL A 164 -19.98 4.77 -17.75
CA VAL A 164 -20.32 6.22 -17.77
C VAL A 164 -19.42 7.09 -18.68
N GLN A 165 -18.27 6.60 -19.15
CA GLN A 165 -17.38 7.42 -20.01
C GLN A 165 -17.67 7.24 -21.50
N GLY A 166 -18.56 8.09 -22.03
CA GLY A 166 -18.82 8.18 -23.46
C GLY A 166 -19.39 9.53 -23.91
N ARG A 167 -18.58 10.61 -23.86
CA ARG A 167 -18.48 11.71 -24.86
C ARG A 167 -17.64 12.90 -24.34
N GLN A 168 -16.50 13.14 -25.00
CA GLN A 168 -15.71 14.40 -25.02
C GLN A 168 -16.44 15.46 -25.88
N SER A 169 -16.21 16.79 -25.89
CA SER A 169 -15.06 17.71 -25.72
C SER A 169 -15.65 19.18 -25.66
N PRO A 170 -14.94 20.34 -25.65
CA PRO A 170 -13.49 20.65 -25.58
C PRO A 170 -13.09 21.69 -24.47
N PHE A 171 -11.79 21.91 -24.34
CA PHE A 171 -11.05 22.72 -23.36
C PHE A 171 -11.55 24.15 -23.04
N SER A 172 -11.39 24.54 -21.77
CA SER A 172 -11.01 25.90 -21.33
C SER A 172 -10.31 25.85 -19.95
N PRO A 173 -9.32 26.71 -19.66
CA PRO A 173 -8.41 26.59 -18.52
C PRO A 173 -8.92 27.30 -17.26
N SER A 174 -8.34 26.90 -16.12
CA SER A 174 -8.42 27.48 -14.77
C SER A 174 -9.74 27.27 -14.02
N ARG A 175 -9.80 26.16 -13.27
CA ARG A 175 -10.44 26.05 -11.95
C ARG A 175 -10.25 24.62 -11.41
N GLU A 176 -9.06 24.35 -10.89
CA GLU A 176 -8.76 23.08 -10.19
C GLU A 176 -9.48 23.06 -8.82
N TRP A 177 -10.79 22.76 -8.81
CA TRP A 177 -11.54 22.40 -7.58
C TRP A 177 -11.62 20.88 -7.46
N TRP A 178 -10.48 20.24 -7.23
CA TRP A 178 -10.50 18.81 -6.99
C TRP A 178 -11.01 18.53 -5.56
N ASN A 179 -12.32 18.28 -5.49
CA ASN A 179 -13.07 17.46 -4.52
C ASN A 179 -13.36 17.95 -3.10
N CYS A 180 -13.42 19.26 -2.85
CA CYS A 180 -13.94 19.74 -1.58
C CYS A 180 -15.49 19.71 -1.58
N PRO A 181 -16.16 19.63 -0.41
CA PRO A 181 -17.57 19.29 -0.41
C PRO A 181 -18.43 20.33 -1.15
N GLN A 182 -19.13 19.89 -2.19
CA GLN A 182 -20.02 20.74 -3.00
C GLN A 182 -21.28 21.19 -2.24
N ASP A 183 -21.54 20.63 -1.07
CA ASP A 183 -22.75 20.80 -0.25
C ASP A 183 -22.54 21.75 0.94
N ASN A 184 -21.53 22.62 0.88
CA ASN A 184 -21.11 23.52 1.97
C ASN A 184 -20.74 22.80 3.28
N SER A 185 -20.58 21.47 3.28
CA SER A 185 -20.04 20.78 4.44
C SER A 185 -18.56 21.13 4.64
N PRO A 186 -18.07 21.18 5.89
CA PRO A 186 -16.67 21.48 6.14
C PRO A 186 -15.79 20.42 5.48
N CYS A 187 -14.63 20.86 5.01
CA CYS A 187 -13.62 19.93 4.58
C CYS A 187 -13.17 19.06 5.75
N LYS A 188 -13.00 17.78 5.45
CA LYS A 188 -12.71 16.75 6.43
C LYS A 188 -11.38 16.11 6.09
N TRP A 189 -10.62 15.85 7.14
CA TRP A 189 -9.58 14.84 7.08
C TRP A 189 -10.23 13.44 7.10
N LEU A 190 -9.41 12.42 7.26
CA LEU A 190 -9.74 11.00 7.33
C LEU A 190 -10.93 10.66 8.26
N ALA A 191 -11.78 9.74 7.81
CA ALA A 191 -12.77 9.05 8.66
C ALA A 191 -12.07 8.09 9.61
N LEU A 192 -12.42 8.13 10.91
CA LEU A 192 -11.73 7.37 11.94
C LEU A 192 -12.33 5.98 12.22
N GLU A 193 -13.46 5.66 11.57
CA GLU A 193 -14.06 4.34 11.58
C GLU A 193 -13.37 3.38 10.60
N ASN A 194 -13.17 2.15 11.05
CA ASN A 194 -12.67 1.09 10.18
C ASN A 194 -13.62 0.88 8.99
N ASN A 195 -13.06 0.79 7.79
CA ASN A 195 -13.78 0.65 6.52
C ASN A 195 -14.81 1.76 6.21
N ASN A 196 -14.71 2.93 6.85
CA ASN A 196 -15.70 4.01 6.71
C ASN A 196 -17.13 3.51 7.03
N ALA A 197 -17.23 2.59 8.00
CA ALA A 197 -18.48 1.98 8.42
C ALA A 197 -19.20 2.90 9.42
N PRO A 198 -20.42 3.37 9.11
CA PRO A 198 -21.16 4.25 9.99
C PRO A 198 -21.38 3.69 11.38
N LYS A 199 -21.14 4.50 12.40
CA LYS A 199 -21.43 4.14 13.79
C LYS A 199 -22.92 4.35 14.06
N LYS A 200 -23.58 3.28 14.52
CA LYS A 200 -24.99 3.31 14.90
C LYS A 200 -25.12 3.73 16.37
N LEU A 201 -25.82 4.82 16.60
CA LEU A 201 -26.18 5.32 17.92
C LEU A 201 -27.56 4.81 18.33
N ALA A 202 -27.70 4.48 19.61
CA ALA A 202 -28.97 4.03 20.18
C ALA A 202 -29.93 5.21 20.40
N PRO A 203 -31.24 4.97 20.42
CA PRO A 203 -32.20 5.93 20.96
C PRO A 203 -31.87 6.26 22.43
N THR A 204 -31.88 7.54 22.78
CA THR A 204 -31.59 8.00 24.15
C THR A 204 -32.85 8.25 24.99
N GLY A 205 -34.02 8.28 24.35
CA GLY A 205 -35.28 8.64 25.01
C GLY A 205 -35.24 10.06 25.57
N ARG A 206 -35.52 10.21 26.87
CA ARG A 206 -35.50 11.53 27.54
C ARG A 206 -34.11 11.95 28.02
N GLU A 207 -33.20 10.98 28.18
CA GLU A 207 -31.86 11.20 28.71
C GLU A 207 -30.86 11.53 27.59
N LYS A 208 -29.65 11.93 28.01
CA LYS A 208 -28.49 12.07 27.14
C LYS A 208 -27.58 10.86 27.38
N LEU A 209 -26.93 10.35 26.34
CA LEU A 209 -25.94 9.28 26.46
C LEU A 209 -24.55 9.79 26.06
N ILE A 210 -23.50 9.22 26.65
CA ILE A 210 -22.11 9.53 26.26
C ILE A 210 -21.93 9.15 24.79
N LEU A 211 -21.31 10.05 24.02
CA LEU A 211 -20.98 9.79 22.63
C LEU A 211 -19.85 8.74 22.59
N PRO A 212 -20.05 7.60 21.90
CA PRO A 212 -19.00 6.60 21.81
C PRO A 212 -17.80 7.12 21.01
N ASN A 213 -16.60 6.80 21.44
CA ASN A 213 -15.35 7.16 20.76
C ASN A 213 -15.35 6.71 19.28
N PRO A 214 -14.59 7.38 18.40
CA PRO A 214 -14.47 7.01 16.98
C PRO A 214 -14.12 5.53 16.77
N ASN A 215 -13.11 5.05 17.50
CA ASN A 215 -12.67 3.66 17.45
C ASN A 215 -12.95 2.93 18.79
N GLN A 216 -12.21 1.88 19.10
CA GLN A 216 -12.37 1.10 20.34
C GLN A 216 -12.36 2.01 21.58
N SER A 217 -13.30 1.76 22.50
CA SER A 217 -13.41 2.51 23.75
C SER A 217 -12.16 2.30 24.60
N ILE A 218 -11.51 3.40 24.97
CA ILE A 218 -10.43 3.39 25.96
C ILE A 218 -10.85 4.24 27.18
N PRO A 219 -10.47 3.83 28.41
CA PRO A 219 -10.72 4.63 29.60
C PRO A 219 -10.03 5.99 29.49
N ASN A 220 -10.70 7.04 30.00
CA ASN A 220 -10.19 8.42 30.06
C ASN A 220 -9.78 8.98 28.69
N TYR A 221 -10.58 8.68 27.64
CA TYR A 221 -10.32 9.14 26.29
C TYR A 221 -10.35 10.67 26.21
N VAL A 222 -9.37 11.24 25.51
CA VAL A 222 -9.30 12.66 25.18
C VAL A 222 -9.13 12.78 23.67
N TYR A 223 -9.95 13.61 23.03
CA TYR A 223 -9.90 13.79 21.57
C TYR A 223 -8.52 14.35 21.16
N PRO A 224 -7.73 13.63 20.33
CA PRO A 224 -6.33 13.97 20.10
C PRO A 224 -6.09 15.18 19.18
N PHE A 225 -7.10 15.57 18.43
CA PHE A 225 -7.11 16.68 17.49
C PHE A 225 -8.56 17.15 17.30
N ASP A 226 -8.75 18.26 16.61
CA ASP A 226 -10.07 18.80 16.31
C ASP A 226 -10.84 17.85 15.41
N MET A 227 -12.12 17.63 15.68
CA MET A 227 -12.91 16.60 15.02
C MET A 227 -14.29 17.08 14.59
N TRP A 228 -14.79 16.47 13.52
CA TRP A 228 -16.17 16.58 13.07
C TRP A 228 -16.91 15.29 13.38
N VAL A 229 -18.07 15.41 14.00
CA VAL A 229 -19.09 14.37 14.05
C VAL A 229 -20.13 14.68 12.99
N THR A 230 -20.17 13.87 11.95
CA THR A 230 -21.12 14.04 10.84
C THR A 230 -22.27 13.07 11.01
N LYS A 231 -23.50 13.59 11.09
CA LYS A 231 -24.72 12.81 10.98
C LYS A 231 -24.94 12.40 9.52
N LEU A 232 -25.10 11.10 9.28
CA LEU A 232 -25.33 10.53 7.95
C LEU A 232 -26.81 10.20 7.71
N ALA A 233 -27.47 9.63 8.71
CA ALA A 233 -28.85 9.16 8.60
C ALA A 233 -29.51 9.06 9.99
N GLY A 234 -30.83 8.87 10.00
CA GLY A 234 -31.61 8.71 11.23
C GLY A 234 -32.26 10.01 11.72
N GLY A 235 -32.92 9.92 12.88
CA GLY A 235 -33.75 10.99 13.44
C GLY A 235 -32.94 12.19 13.96
N GLN A 236 -33.56 13.01 14.79
CA GLN A 236 -32.88 14.17 15.36
C GLN A 236 -31.61 13.75 16.10
N PHE A 237 -30.54 14.52 15.92
CA PHE A 237 -29.27 14.33 16.60
C PHE A 237 -28.82 15.67 17.15
N THR A 238 -28.55 15.72 18.44
CA THR A 238 -28.04 16.90 19.11
C THR A 238 -26.82 16.50 19.90
N LEU A 239 -25.72 17.21 19.68
CA LEU A 239 -24.48 17.01 20.41
C LEU A 239 -24.40 18.01 21.57
N TYR A 240 -23.82 17.58 22.68
CA TYR A 240 -23.51 18.41 23.82
C TYR A 240 -22.06 18.20 24.26
N ILE A 241 -21.40 19.27 24.67
CA ILE A 241 -20.07 19.22 25.31
C ILE A 241 -20.18 19.98 26.62
N ASN A 242 -19.71 19.38 27.72
CA ASN A 242 -19.84 19.98 29.07
C ASN A 242 -21.28 20.37 29.44
N GLY A 243 -22.27 19.62 28.91
CA GLY A 243 -23.69 19.87 29.13
C GLY A 243 -24.31 20.93 28.22
N GLU A 244 -23.52 21.75 27.54
CA GLU A 244 -23.97 22.78 26.59
C GLU A 244 -24.24 22.17 25.21
N GLN A 245 -25.30 22.63 24.55
CA GLN A 245 -25.65 22.16 23.21
C GLN A 245 -24.70 22.77 22.17
N ILE A 246 -24.17 21.94 21.29
CA ILE A 246 -23.33 22.36 20.17
C ILE A 246 -24.21 22.62 18.95
N GLU A 247 -24.04 23.80 18.36
CA GLU A 247 -24.66 24.14 17.07
C GLU A 247 -23.98 23.35 15.95
N SER A 248 -24.79 22.82 15.03
CA SER A 248 -24.26 22.20 13.82
C SER A 248 -23.82 23.27 12.82
N HIS A 249 -22.78 22.96 12.07
CA HIS A 249 -22.28 23.77 10.97
C HIS A 249 -23.26 23.73 9.79
N ASP A 250 -23.47 24.88 9.14
CA ASP A 250 -24.26 25.19 7.92
C ASP A 250 -25.25 24.14 7.40
N SER A 251 -24.75 22.96 6.98
CA SER A 251 -25.53 21.82 6.51
C SER A 251 -26.50 21.25 7.56
N GLY A 252 -26.29 21.58 8.84
CA GLY A 252 -27.00 21.05 9.98
C GLY A 252 -26.58 19.62 10.37
N LEU A 253 -25.60 19.04 9.66
CA LEU A 253 -25.18 17.65 9.81
C LEU A 253 -23.86 17.47 10.54
N ASP A 254 -23.04 18.52 10.60
CA ASP A 254 -21.67 18.46 11.10
C ASP A 254 -21.54 19.17 12.44
N PHE A 255 -21.00 18.49 13.45
CA PHE A 255 -20.84 19.00 14.80
C PHE A 255 -19.35 18.97 15.17
N PHE A 256 -18.83 20.09 15.67
CA PHE A 256 -17.42 20.21 15.99
C PHE A 256 -17.11 19.76 17.43
N ILE A 257 -16.05 18.97 17.59
CA ILE A 257 -15.47 18.61 18.88
C ILE A 257 -14.03 19.14 18.91
N PRO A 258 -13.71 20.10 19.81
CA PRO A 258 -12.36 20.61 19.96
C PRO A 258 -11.39 19.53 20.48
N ALA A 259 -10.15 19.59 20.02
CA ALA A 259 -9.05 18.79 20.57
C ALA A 259 -8.93 19.00 22.08
N GLY A 260 -8.60 17.94 22.82
CA GLY A 260 -8.43 18.01 24.28
C GLY A 260 -9.73 17.86 25.08
N THR A 261 -10.88 17.79 24.41
CA THR A 261 -12.16 17.47 25.06
C THR A 261 -12.09 16.05 25.62
N ALA A 262 -12.56 15.82 26.85
CA ALA A 262 -12.69 14.47 27.40
C ALA A 262 -13.96 13.79 26.86
N ALA A 263 -13.90 12.49 26.53
CA ALA A 263 -15.06 11.76 26.01
C ALA A 263 -16.25 11.76 26.96
N ASP A 264 -16.00 11.71 28.26
CA ASP A 264 -17.04 11.69 29.30
C ASP A 264 -17.84 13.01 29.36
N ASP A 265 -17.31 14.07 28.75
CA ASP A 265 -17.97 15.37 28.64
C ASP A 265 -18.76 15.53 27.33
N VAL A 266 -18.67 14.57 26.42
CA VAL A 266 -19.34 14.60 25.12
C VAL A 266 -20.56 13.70 25.14
N TRP A 267 -21.74 14.30 24.97
CA TRP A 267 -23.02 13.61 25.06
C TRP A 267 -23.82 13.81 23.78
N TYR A 268 -24.69 12.86 23.46
CA TYR A 268 -25.67 13.01 22.40
C TYR A 268 -27.08 12.77 22.90
N LYS A 269 -28.04 13.33 22.17
CA LYS A 269 -29.46 13.04 22.30
C LYS A 269 -30.04 12.67 20.94
N SER A 270 -30.78 11.57 20.88
CA SER A 270 -31.48 11.15 19.68
C SER A 270 -32.69 10.29 20.02
N GLU A 271 -33.89 10.67 19.56
CA GLU A 271 -35.13 9.97 19.91
C GLU A 271 -35.25 8.61 19.23
N THR A 272 -34.71 8.46 18.01
CA THR A 272 -34.82 7.24 17.19
C THR A 272 -33.45 6.58 16.95
N GLY A 273 -32.40 7.13 17.52
CA GLY A 273 -31.02 6.82 17.13
C GLY A 273 -30.60 7.52 15.83
N ALA A 274 -29.30 7.48 15.58
CA ALA A 274 -28.66 8.14 14.44
C ALA A 274 -27.47 7.30 13.92
N MET A 275 -27.11 7.53 12.67
CA MET A 275 -25.86 7.02 12.07
C MET A 275 -24.89 8.18 11.95
N ILE A 276 -23.68 8.03 12.48
CA ILE A 276 -22.65 9.07 12.46
C ILE A 276 -21.32 8.57 11.89
N HIS A 277 -20.48 9.51 11.46
CA HIS A 277 -19.05 9.33 11.28
C HIS A 277 -18.26 10.35 12.08
N PHE A 278 -17.06 9.96 12.47
CA PHE A 278 -16.03 10.83 13.01
C PHE A 278 -14.98 11.10 11.94
N TYR A 279 -14.71 12.38 11.70
CA TYR A 279 -13.62 12.83 10.85
C TYR A 279 -12.69 13.73 11.66
N GLY A 280 -11.41 13.77 11.33
CA GLY A 280 -10.60 14.91 11.78
C GLY A 280 -10.99 16.18 11.04
N SER A 281 -10.88 17.31 11.72
CA SER A 281 -10.90 18.62 11.09
C SER A 281 -9.61 18.85 10.32
N CYS A 282 -9.69 19.61 9.23
CA CYS A 282 -8.52 19.94 8.46
C CYS A 282 -7.61 20.94 9.18
N SER A 283 -6.30 20.68 9.14
CA SER A 283 -5.29 21.59 9.67
C SER A 283 -3.95 21.39 8.94
N THR A 284 -2.90 22.09 9.38
CA THR A 284 -1.52 21.82 8.92
C THR A 284 -1.06 20.39 9.25
N TYR A 285 -1.55 19.79 10.33
CA TYR A 285 -1.20 18.42 10.75
C TYR A 285 -2.18 17.36 10.25
N THR A 286 -3.34 17.78 9.75
CA THR A 286 -4.41 16.93 9.22
C THR A 286 -4.89 17.52 7.89
N PRO A 287 -4.04 17.56 6.85
CA PRO A 287 -4.40 18.15 5.57
C PRO A 287 -5.63 17.49 4.96
N CYS A 288 -6.53 18.28 4.37
CA CYS A 288 -7.78 17.76 3.79
C CYS A 288 -7.53 16.72 2.70
N LEU A 289 -8.33 15.65 2.74
CA LEU A 289 -8.25 14.56 1.77
C LEU A 289 -9.36 14.71 0.72
N GLY A 290 -9.08 14.25 -0.50
CA GLY A 290 -10.11 14.08 -1.51
C GLY A 290 -11.17 13.05 -1.09
N ARG A 291 -12.32 13.06 -1.78
CA ARG A 291 -13.48 12.20 -1.47
C ARG A 291 -13.23 10.69 -1.65
N LYS A 292 -12.18 10.30 -2.36
CA LYS A 292 -11.90 8.90 -2.67
C LYS A 292 -11.36 8.21 -1.43
N VAL A 293 -12.03 7.17 -0.97
CA VAL A 293 -11.50 6.31 0.09
C VAL A 293 -10.35 5.48 -0.49
N VAL A 294 -9.15 5.70 0.03
CA VAL A 294 -7.95 4.92 -0.31
C VAL A 294 -7.70 3.89 0.78
N PRO A 295 -7.37 2.62 0.43
CA PRO A 295 -7.06 1.61 1.41
C PRO A 295 -5.73 1.87 2.12
N TRP A 296 -5.62 1.38 3.35
CA TRP A 296 -4.36 1.34 4.08
C TRP A 296 -3.45 0.25 3.51
N THR A 297 -2.17 0.58 3.37
CA THR A 297 -1.11 -0.31 2.90
C THR A 297 -0.17 -0.60 4.05
N ARG A 298 0.17 -1.88 4.24
CA ARG A 298 1.22 -2.26 5.19
C ARG A 298 2.56 -1.75 4.70
N GLY A 299 3.29 -1.06 5.56
CA GLY A 299 4.67 -0.65 5.33
C GLY A 299 5.62 -1.84 5.30
N VAL A 300 6.91 -1.54 5.25
CA VAL A 300 7.95 -2.58 5.31
C VAL A 300 7.98 -3.17 6.72
N SER A 301 7.63 -4.45 6.87
CA SER A 301 7.88 -5.23 8.09
C SER A 301 9.20 -6.02 7.98
N HIS A 302 9.83 -6.32 9.10
CA HIS A 302 11.04 -7.16 9.23
C HIS A 302 12.29 -6.50 8.64
N LYS A 303 12.47 -5.23 8.97
CA LYS A 303 13.55 -4.41 8.41
C LYS A 303 14.91 -4.74 9.04
N ARG A 304 15.99 -4.69 8.26
CA ARG A 304 17.36 -4.66 8.80
C ARG A 304 17.67 -3.27 9.38
N LEU A 305 18.45 -3.22 10.46
CA LEU A 305 18.91 -1.98 11.08
C LEU A 305 19.46 -0.99 10.02
N GLY A 306 18.94 0.23 9.99
CA GLY A 306 19.41 1.30 9.09
C GLY A 306 18.89 1.27 7.65
N GLN A 307 17.94 0.40 7.30
CA GLN A 307 17.26 0.50 6.01
C GLN A 307 16.20 1.62 6.06
N ASP A 308 15.93 2.28 4.93
CA ASP A 308 14.81 3.19 4.59
C ASP A 308 13.45 2.48 4.39
N GLY A 309 12.33 3.06 4.81
CA GLY A 309 11.04 2.77 4.17
C GLY A 309 10.94 3.61 2.90
N GLU A 310 10.70 3.01 1.74
CA GLU A 310 10.60 3.75 0.47
C GLU A 310 9.26 3.48 -0.22
N ILE A 311 8.61 4.55 -0.69
CA ILE A 311 7.39 4.46 -1.49
C ILE A 311 7.61 5.24 -2.79
N TYR A 312 7.53 4.54 -3.91
CA TYR A 312 7.63 5.13 -5.24
C TYR A 312 6.27 5.71 -5.65
N ILE A 313 6.24 7.01 -5.91
CA ILE A 313 5.03 7.79 -6.23
C ILE A 313 5.13 8.51 -7.57
N GLY A 314 6.15 8.19 -8.38
CA GLY A 314 6.39 8.86 -9.65
C GLY A 314 5.28 8.72 -10.69
N GLN A 315 4.36 7.79 -10.48
CA GLN A 315 3.13 7.55 -11.26
C GLN A 315 2.01 8.56 -10.99
N TYR A 316 2.06 9.31 -9.88
CA TYR A 316 1.05 10.31 -9.55
C TYR A 316 1.45 11.67 -10.11
N ASP A 317 0.49 12.36 -10.74
CA ASP A 317 0.65 13.69 -11.35
C ASP A 317 -0.14 14.78 -10.61
N GLU A 318 -0.65 14.47 -9.43
CA GLU A 318 -1.40 15.35 -8.54
C GLU A 318 -0.72 15.51 -7.17
N ASP A 319 -1.15 16.51 -6.38
CA ASP A 319 -0.71 16.65 -5.00
C ASP A 319 -1.31 15.53 -4.14
N LEU A 320 -0.48 14.90 -3.32
CA LEU A 320 -0.90 13.79 -2.46
C LEU A 320 -0.89 14.20 -0.99
N VAL A 321 -1.56 13.38 -0.18
CA VAL A 321 -1.40 13.37 1.27
C VAL A 321 -1.00 11.97 1.69
N LEU A 322 0.20 11.85 2.26
CA LEU A 322 0.61 10.64 2.97
C LEU A 322 0.06 10.70 4.38
N THR A 323 -0.79 9.75 4.76
CA THR A 323 -1.09 9.52 6.18
C THR A 323 -0.41 8.23 6.61
N ILE A 324 0.32 8.27 7.72
CA ILE A 324 1.08 7.17 8.29
C ILE A 324 0.74 7.04 9.77
N ALA A 325 0.61 5.82 10.26
CA ALA A 325 0.41 5.53 11.67
C ALA A 325 1.28 4.36 12.08
N ASP A 326 1.86 4.51 13.27
CA ASP A 326 2.56 3.43 13.94
C ASP A 326 1.57 2.39 14.48
N THR A 327 1.86 1.11 14.31
CA THR A 327 0.95 0.02 14.64
C THR A 327 1.64 -1.13 15.32
N GLU A 328 0.85 -2.15 15.66
CA GLU A 328 1.27 -3.14 16.67
C GLU A 328 1.46 -2.41 18.00
N THR A 329 2.69 -2.24 18.51
CA THR A 329 2.92 -1.52 19.76
C THR A 329 3.24 -0.06 19.46
N THR A 330 2.34 0.87 19.77
CA THR A 330 2.49 2.33 19.48
C THR A 330 3.71 2.97 20.16
N SER A 331 4.90 2.77 19.62
CA SER A 331 6.17 3.05 20.25
C SER A 331 7.17 3.71 19.32
N GLU A 332 6.96 3.65 18.01
CA GLU A 332 7.91 4.07 16.99
C GLU A 332 7.53 5.44 16.43
N GLN A 333 8.54 6.31 16.32
CA GLN A 333 8.44 7.60 15.67
C GLN A 333 9.14 7.56 14.32
N TYR A 334 8.47 8.13 13.31
CA TYR A 334 8.94 8.12 11.93
C TYR A 334 9.14 9.54 11.43
N THR A 335 10.25 9.80 10.74
CA THR A 335 10.45 11.03 9.96
C THR A 335 10.21 10.75 8.48
N VAL A 336 9.41 11.60 7.84
CA VAL A 336 9.02 11.49 6.44
C VAL A 336 9.74 12.53 5.60
N PHE A 337 10.23 12.10 4.43
CA PHE A 337 10.87 12.91 3.41
C PHE A 337 10.19 12.68 2.05
N ALA A 338 10.17 13.70 1.19
CA ALA A 338 9.83 13.57 -0.22
C ALA A 338 11.03 14.03 -1.07
N ASP A 339 11.54 13.14 -1.91
CA ASP A 339 12.75 13.34 -2.72
C ASP A 339 13.94 13.93 -1.91
N GLY A 340 14.11 13.46 -0.67
CA GLY A 340 15.17 13.89 0.25
C GLY A 340 14.86 15.15 1.06
N VAL A 341 13.73 15.83 0.83
CA VAL A 341 13.31 17.00 1.61
C VAL A 341 12.44 16.56 2.79
N LYS A 342 12.85 16.92 4.02
CA LYS A 342 12.09 16.58 5.24
C LYS A 342 10.73 17.27 5.23
N LEU A 343 9.67 16.48 5.38
CA LEU A 343 8.29 16.97 5.50
C LEU A 343 7.88 17.11 6.96
N GLY A 344 8.30 16.19 7.82
CA GLY A 344 7.98 16.21 9.24
C GLY A 344 8.18 14.85 9.90
N SER A 345 7.81 14.78 11.18
CA SER A 345 7.88 13.56 11.97
C SER A 345 6.51 13.22 12.53
N THR A 346 6.21 11.94 12.72
CA THR A 346 4.99 11.50 13.40
C THR A 346 4.97 12.01 14.82
N HIS A 347 3.76 12.24 15.33
CA HIS A 347 3.51 12.84 16.62
C HIS A 347 2.31 12.17 17.29
N GLY A 348 2.23 12.31 18.61
CA GLY A 348 1.03 11.99 19.36
C GLY A 348 -0.02 13.09 19.28
N ARG A 349 -0.80 13.19 20.35
CA ARG A 349 -1.87 14.18 20.50
C ARG A 349 -1.41 15.63 20.28
N LEU A 350 -2.17 16.39 19.48
CA LEU A 350 -1.84 17.77 19.12
C LEU A 350 -1.92 18.75 20.30
N THR A 351 -2.78 18.48 21.29
CA THR A 351 -2.93 19.36 22.48
C THR A 351 -1.71 19.39 23.39
N LEU A 352 -0.72 18.51 23.17
CA LEU A 352 0.53 18.49 23.91
C LEU A 352 1.53 19.57 23.43
N GLY A 353 1.23 20.33 22.38
CA GLY A 353 2.17 21.33 21.85
C GLY A 353 3.44 20.65 21.33
N ASP A 354 4.63 21.10 21.75
CA ASP A 354 5.90 20.50 21.32
C ASP A 354 6.18 19.13 21.98
N GLU A 355 5.52 18.85 23.11
CA GLU A 355 5.65 17.59 23.84
C GLU A 355 5.02 16.40 23.09
N LYS A 356 4.27 16.66 22.01
CA LYS A 356 3.67 15.64 21.14
C LYS A 356 4.68 14.72 20.46
N TYR A 357 5.94 15.15 20.35
CA TYR A 357 7.01 14.36 19.74
C TYR A 357 7.72 13.44 20.75
N LYS A 358 7.48 13.60 22.06
CA LYS A 358 8.17 12.79 23.07
C LYS A 358 7.48 11.45 23.23
N ARG A 359 8.25 10.37 23.02
CA ARG A 359 7.80 8.97 23.23
C ARG A 359 7.20 8.73 24.61
N SER A 360 7.68 9.41 25.66
CA SER A 360 7.15 9.26 27.03
C SER A 360 5.70 9.73 27.18
N ASN A 361 5.19 10.52 26.23
CA ASN A 361 3.81 11.00 26.22
C ASN A 361 2.90 10.16 25.32
N ILE A 362 3.45 9.14 24.66
CA ILE A 362 2.68 8.21 23.84
C ILE A 362 2.21 7.06 24.70
N ARG A 363 0.94 6.70 24.56
CA ARG A 363 0.39 5.54 25.24
C ARG A 363 0.85 4.29 24.47
N MET A 364 1.77 3.52 25.04
CA MET A 364 2.18 2.23 24.47
C MET A 364 1.06 1.22 24.65
N VAL A 365 0.33 0.93 23.57
CA VAL A 365 -0.75 -0.06 23.53
C VAL A 365 -0.63 -0.87 22.26
N ASP A 366 -1.00 -2.14 22.34
CA ASP A 366 -1.19 -2.96 21.14
C ASP A 366 -2.48 -2.49 20.43
N VAL A 367 -2.30 -1.87 19.27
CA VAL A 367 -3.41 -1.40 18.43
C VAL A 367 -3.79 -2.44 17.37
N GLY A 368 -3.01 -3.51 17.21
CA GLY A 368 -3.07 -4.45 16.09
C GLY A 368 -2.47 -3.85 14.81
N SER A 369 -2.57 -4.56 13.69
CA SER A 369 -2.11 -4.09 12.37
C SER A 369 -3.26 -3.88 11.38
N GLY A 370 -2.90 -3.51 10.15
CA GLY A 370 -3.80 -3.14 9.06
C GLY A 370 -4.54 -1.82 9.31
N ALA A 371 -5.58 -1.59 8.50
CA ALA A 371 -6.41 -0.39 8.60
C ALA A 371 -6.97 -0.14 10.01
N ALA A 372 -7.36 -1.21 10.71
CA ALA A 372 -7.88 -1.12 12.06
C ALA A 372 -6.83 -0.63 13.06
N GLY A 373 -5.60 -1.17 12.97
CA GLY A 373 -4.46 -0.74 13.79
C GLY A 373 -4.14 0.73 13.58
N ALA A 374 -4.03 1.16 12.32
CA ALA A 374 -3.69 2.54 11.99
C ALA A 374 -4.71 3.55 12.52
N LEU A 375 -6.00 3.26 12.36
CA LEU A 375 -7.08 4.10 12.85
C LEU A 375 -7.17 4.10 14.38
N ARG A 376 -6.86 2.98 15.04
CA ARG A 376 -6.77 2.90 16.50
C ARG A 376 -5.58 3.72 17.02
N SER A 377 -4.43 3.65 16.36
CA SER A 377 -3.25 4.45 16.70
C SER A 377 -3.56 5.94 16.63
N ILE A 378 -4.12 6.39 15.50
CA ILE A 378 -4.54 7.79 15.30
C ILE A 378 -5.56 8.22 16.36
N ALA A 379 -6.56 7.39 16.62
CA ALA A 379 -7.64 7.74 17.52
C ALA A 379 -7.23 7.73 19.00
N ASN A 380 -6.27 6.88 19.41
CA ASN A 380 -5.99 6.54 20.82
C ASN A 380 -4.60 6.96 21.31
N ASP A 381 -4.11 8.14 20.91
CA ASP A 381 -2.84 8.72 21.37
C ASP A 381 -1.58 7.89 20.99
N GLY A 382 -1.60 7.18 19.86
CA GLY A 382 -0.41 6.59 19.22
C GLY A 382 0.39 7.60 18.40
N PHE A 383 1.54 7.18 17.85
CA PHE A 383 2.28 8.01 16.89
C PHE A 383 1.66 7.93 15.49
N TRP A 384 1.36 9.08 14.91
CA TRP A 384 0.85 9.18 13.55
C TRP A 384 1.24 10.50 12.90
N GLY A 385 1.04 10.64 11.59
CA GLY A 385 1.29 11.87 10.88
C GLY A 385 0.58 11.91 9.54
N SER A 386 0.26 13.11 9.06
CA SER A 386 -0.34 13.32 7.76
C SER A 386 0.35 14.49 7.06
N PHE A 387 0.91 14.24 5.87
CA PHE A 387 1.87 15.11 5.21
C PHE A 387 1.45 15.38 3.77
N LYS A 388 1.40 16.65 3.37
CA LYS A 388 1.22 17.02 1.95
C LYS A 388 2.49 16.67 1.17
N ILE A 389 2.33 15.92 0.10
CA ILE A 389 3.38 15.58 -0.84
C ILE A 389 3.18 16.41 -2.11
N PRO A 390 4.14 17.25 -2.50
CA PRO A 390 3.97 18.12 -3.65
C PRO A 390 3.92 17.32 -4.95
N ARG A 391 3.08 17.79 -5.88
CA ARG A 391 3.03 17.31 -7.26
C ARG A 391 4.43 17.24 -7.86
N GLY A 392 4.71 16.12 -8.54
CA GLY A 392 5.98 15.89 -9.23
C GLY A 392 7.03 15.16 -8.38
N ALA A 393 6.79 14.99 -7.08
CA ALA A 393 7.63 14.15 -6.23
C ALA A 393 7.67 12.71 -6.75
N LYS A 394 8.83 12.05 -6.65
CA LYS A 394 9.03 10.69 -7.20
C LYS A 394 9.12 9.62 -6.13
N LYS A 395 9.61 9.96 -4.95
CA LYS A 395 9.83 9.02 -3.86
C LYS A 395 9.52 9.65 -2.51
N ILE A 396 8.87 8.87 -1.65
CA ILE A 396 8.75 9.15 -0.21
C ILE A 396 9.73 8.24 0.51
N THR A 397 10.48 8.81 1.45
CA THR A 397 11.38 8.06 2.35
C THR A 397 10.88 8.22 3.79
N ILE A 398 10.81 7.11 4.51
CA ILE A 398 10.34 7.02 5.89
C ILE A 398 11.47 6.44 6.73
N VAL A 399 12.00 7.26 7.63
CA VAL A 399 13.12 6.93 8.52
C VAL A 399 12.56 6.62 9.90
N ASP A 400 13.04 5.54 10.52
CA ASP A 400 12.79 5.25 11.93
C ASP A 400 13.75 6.08 12.79
N ASP A 401 13.21 6.94 13.65
CA ASP A 401 14.02 7.76 14.54
C ASP A 401 14.33 7.07 15.88
N SER A 402 13.74 5.90 16.13
CA SER A 402 13.41 5.47 17.50
C SER A 402 13.62 4.00 17.86
N SER A 403 13.87 3.09 16.91
CA SER A 403 13.83 1.65 17.21
C SER A 403 15.10 0.83 16.90
N ASP A 404 15.40 -0.06 17.86
CA ASP A 404 16.13 -1.34 17.72
C ASP A 404 15.15 -2.49 17.37
N PHE A 405 13.89 -2.18 17.03
CA PHE A 405 12.78 -3.12 16.89
C PHE A 405 12.24 -3.16 15.46
N ASP A 406 11.22 -3.98 15.27
CA ASP A 406 10.68 -4.29 13.96
C ASP A 406 9.75 -3.17 13.47
N PHE A 407 10.15 -2.52 12.38
CA PHE A 407 9.45 -1.41 11.73
C PHE A 407 8.02 -1.82 11.34
N ALA A 408 6.99 -1.40 12.10
CA ALA A 408 5.59 -1.77 11.86
C ALA A 408 4.69 -0.53 11.74
N PHE A 409 4.42 -0.11 10.51
CA PHE A 409 3.49 0.98 10.24
C PHE A 409 2.56 0.64 9.09
N GLU A 410 1.39 1.28 9.06
CA GLU A 410 0.59 1.38 7.85
C GLU A 410 0.55 2.81 7.35
N TYR A 411 0.37 2.94 6.05
CA TYR A 411 0.20 4.22 5.39
C TYR A 411 -0.91 4.19 4.36
N ARG A 412 -1.38 5.36 3.98
CA ARG A 412 -2.27 5.58 2.83
C ARG A 412 -1.85 6.84 2.08
N LEU A 413 -2.09 6.82 0.77
CA LEU A 413 -1.79 7.92 -0.15
C LEU A 413 -3.07 8.43 -0.77
N ASP A 414 -3.55 9.56 -0.26
CA ASP A 414 -4.77 10.20 -0.74
C ASP A 414 -4.44 11.33 -1.69
N THR A 415 -5.41 11.70 -2.53
CA THR A 415 -5.32 12.95 -3.27
C THR A 415 -5.60 14.12 -2.32
N ALA A 416 -4.87 15.22 -2.48
CA ALA A 416 -5.08 16.40 -1.65
C ALA A 416 -6.37 17.13 -2.05
N CYS A 417 -7.11 17.65 -1.06
CA CYS A 417 -8.16 18.65 -1.29
C CYS A 417 -7.58 20.05 -1.13
N SER A 418 -7.94 20.97 -2.03
CA SER A 418 -7.76 22.41 -1.79
C SER A 418 -9.06 23.03 -1.32
N CYS A 419 -9.17 23.14 0.01
CA CYS A 419 -10.04 24.05 0.72
C CYS A 419 -9.21 25.27 1.12
#